data_AF-A0A0G1YB79-F1
#
_entry.id   AF-A0A0G1YB79-F1
#
_cell.length_a   1.000
_cell.length_b   1.000
_cell.length_c   1.000
_cell.angle_alpha   90.00
_cell.angle_beta   90.00
_cell.angle_gamma   90.00
#
_symmetry.space_group_name_H-M   'P 1'
#
loop_
_entity.id
_entity.type
_entity.pdbx_description
1 polymer ?
#
loop_
_entity_poly.entity_id
_entity_poly.type
_entity_poly.pdbx_seq_one_letter_code
_entity_poly.pdbx_strand_id
1 'polypeptide(L)'
;SSHLHVMDSDVDVRGQYVFLTLFCDTDEAMGMNMVTIAAQAVGDWIVQNMQDFSPRLITIAGNVDSDKKPSRRTHDRGRGYEVTAKTLIPGTVISSMLKTTATDMAAVADAKLREGSEIAGALGANLHAANVIAALYLATGQDAAHVVEGSLADTTVELRGDDLAVSTRLPALLIGVRGGGTALPAQNQCLQMLLKNRTSLHPCRQLAESIGAAVLAGEISLLAAQTNQTLASAHKKHAR
;
A
#
# COMPACT_ATOMS: atom_id res chain seq x y z
N SER A 1 14.90 1.01 21.47
CA SER A 1 14.06 2.23 21.63
C SER A 1 12.82 1.83 22.42
N SER A 2 12.13 2.76 23.10
CA SER A 2 10.83 2.45 23.75
C SER A 2 9.69 2.22 22.76
N HIS A 3 9.88 2.61 21.50
CA HIS A 3 8.86 2.56 20.44
C HIS A 3 9.26 1.69 19.23
N LEU A 4 10.48 1.14 19.22
CA LEU A 4 10.93 0.25 18.14
C LEU A 4 11.34 -1.09 18.71
N HIS A 5 10.72 -2.13 18.17
CA HIS A 5 10.98 -3.52 18.49
C HIS A 5 11.36 -4.26 17.21
N VAL A 6 12.54 -4.88 17.19
CA VAL A 6 12.89 -5.81 16.10
C VAL A 6 12.08 -7.08 16.32
N MET A 7 11.25 -7.40 15.34
CA MET A 7 10.32 -8.52 15.37
C MET A 7 10.93 -9.76 14.73
N ASP A 8 11.65 -9.58 13.62
CA ASP A 8 12.25 -10.65 12.84
C ASP A 8 13.40 -10.11 11.99
N SER A 9 14.13 -11.00 11.33
CA SER A 9 15.15 -10.65 10.34
C SER A 9 15.24 -11.69 9.21
N ASP A 10 15.55 -11.24 8.00
CA ASP A 10 15.83 -12.11 6.85
C ASP A 10 17.22 -11.82 6.27
N VAL A 11 17.84 -12.82 5.66
CA VAL A 11 19.19 -12.73 5.10
C VAL A 11 19.21 -13.22 3.67
N ASP A 12 19.55 -12.33 2.74
CA ASP A 12 19.85 -12.69 1.35
C ASP A 12 21.38 -12.65 1.12
N VAL A 13 21.90 -13.59 0.34
CA VAL A 13 23.33 -13.65 -0.01
C VAL A 13 23.51 -13.65 -1.52
N ARG A 14 24.38 -12.77 -2.03
CA ARG A 14 24.74 -12.72 -3.45
C ARG A 14 26.25 -12.48 -3.61
N GLY A 15 26.96 -13.53 -3.99
CA GLY A 15 28.43 -13.49 -4.06
C GLY A 15 29.01 -13.16 -2.68
N GLN A 16 29.81 -12.11 -2.59
CA GLN A 16 30.41 -11.64 -1.34
C GLN A 16 29.50 -10.70 -0.52
N TYR A 17 28.29 -10.41 -0.99
CA TYR A 17 27.38 -9.47 -0.34
C TYR A 17 26.32 -10.22 0.48
N VAL A 18 26.13 -9.76 1.72
CA VAL A 18 25.07 -10.20 2.62
C VAL A 18 24.11 -9.02 2.83
N PHE A 19 22.82 -9.25 2.64
CA PHE A 19 21.76 -8.28 2.86
C PHE A 19 20.95 -8.73 4.07
N LEU A 20 21.08 -8.01 5.18
CA LEU A 20 20.28 -8.24 6.38
C LEU A 20 19.06 -7.31 6.36
N THR A 21 17.87 -7.88 6.25
CA THR A 21 16.61 -7.17 6.40
C THR A 21 16.14 -7.28 7.85
N LEU A 22 15.81 -6.15 8.47
CA LEU A 22 15.21 -6.11 9.80
C LEU A 22 13.72 -5.79 9.68
N PHE A 23 12.87 -6.62 10.28
CA PHE A 23 11.44 -6.36 10.42
C PHE A 23 11.21 -5.74 11.78
N CYS A 24 10.66 -4.53 11.81
CA CYS A 24 10.50 -3.77 13.04
C CYS A 24 9.05 -3.35 13.22
N ASP A 25 8.54 -3.47 14.44
CA ASP A 25 7.39 -2.70 14.91
C ASP A 25 7.89 -1.29 15.25
N THR A 26 7.22 -0.28 14.71
CA THR A 26 7.57 1.15 14.85
C THR A 26 6.46 1.94 15.53
N ASP A 27 5.53 1.24 16.19
CA ASP A 27 4.45 1.82 16.99
C ASP A 27 3.61 2.79 16.12
N GLU A 28 3.44 4.03 16.57
CA GLU A 28 2.63 5.04 15.90
C GLU A 28 3.37 5.81 14.78
N ALA A 29 4.66 5.55 14.56
CA ALA A 29 5.44 6.18 13.49
C ALA A 29 5.53 5.27 12.27
N MET A 30 5.72 5.87 11.07
CA MET A 30 6.10 5.10 9.87
C MET A 30 7.47 4.43 10.06
N GLY A 31 8.36 5.07 10.82
CA GLY A 31 9.53 4.40 11.41
C GLY A 31 10.83 4.42 10.59
N MET A 32 10.86 5.01 9.38
CA MET A 32 12.07 5.06 8.53
C MET A 32 13.34 5.51 9.26
N ASN A 33 13.30 6.61 10.01
CA ASN A 33 14.45 7.11 10.76
C ASN A 33 14.84 6.16 11.91
N MET A 34 13.85 5.59 12.60
CA MET A 34 14.08 4.70 13.74
C MET A 34 14.73 3.39 13.29
N VAL A 35 14.24 2.82 12.18
CA VAL A 35 14.77 1.59 11.58
C VAL A 35 16.18 1.82 11.04
N THR A 36 16.45 2.97 10.42
CA THR A 36 17.81 3.33 9.96
C THR A 36 18.82 3.35 11.12
N ILE A 37 18.46 3.98 12.24
CA ILE A 37 19.33 4.04 13.43
C ILE A 37 19.55 2.64 14.02
N ALA A 38 18.48 1.83 14.10
CA ALA A 38 18.57 0.46 14.58
C ALA A 38 19.46 -0.41 13.67
N ALA A 39 19.30 -0.30 12.36
CA ALA A 39 20.11 -1.03 11.38
C ALA A 39 21.59 -0.62 11.44
N GLN A 40 21.88 0.67 11.65
CA GLN A 40 23.26 1.13 11.87
C GLN A 40 23.88 0.49 13.12
N ALA A 41 23.15 0.51 14.24
CA ALA A 41 23.65 -0.11 15.47
C ALA A 41 23.88 -1.62 15.33
N VAL A 42 22.99 -2.33 14.63
CA VAL A 42 23.16 -3.76 14.32
C VAL A 42 24.38 -3.99 13.42
N GLY A 43 24.54 -3.19 12.36
CA GLY A 43 25.69 -3.26 11.47
C GLY A 43 27.01 -3.01 12.19
N ASP A 44 27.08 -1.98 13.02
CA ASP A 44 28.27 -1.67 13.83
C ASP A 44 28.59 -2.80 14.80
N TRP A 45 27.56 -3.39 15.44
CA TRP A 45 27.74 -4.53 16.33
C TRP A 45 28.31 -5.75 15.58
N ILE A 46 27.79 -6.06 14.38
CA ILE A 46 28.30 -7.16 13.54
C ILE A 46 29.78 -6.93 13.20
N VAL A 47 30.13 -5.71 12.78
CA VAL A 47 31.52 -5.35 12.45
C VAL A 47 32.45 -5.52 13.65
N GLN A 48 32.00 -5.13 14.85
CA GLN A 48 32.80 -5.21 16.06
C GLN A 48 32.95 -6.63 16.62
N ASN A 49 31.93 -7.49 16.47
CA ASN A 49 31.87 -8.79 17.15
C ASN A 49 32.16 -9.99 16.25
N MET A 50 32.13 -9.83 14.92
CA MET A 50 32.38 -10.92 13.96
C MET A 50 33.71 -10.74 13.22
N GLN A 51 34.75 -10.31 13.93
CA GLN A 51 36.05 -9.92 13.34
C GLN A 51 36.73 -11.07 12.58
N ASP A 52 36.49 -12.32 12.96
CA ASP A 52 37.02 -13.51 12.28
C ASP A 52 36.61 -13.60 10.80
N PHE A 53 35.49 -12.96 10.43
CA PHE A 53 35.00 -12.89 9.06
C PHE A 53 35.39 -11.60 8.33
N SER A 54 36.05 -10.66 9.03
CA SER A 54 36.40 -9.32 8.53
C SER A 54 35.23 -8.61 7.80
N PRO A 55 34.02 -8.58 8.37
CA PRO A 55 32.86 -7.98 7.72
C PRO A 55 33.03 -6.46 7.60
N ARG A 56 32.45 -5.89 6.53
CA ARG A 56 32.36 -4.45 6.34
C ARG A 56 30.92 -4.06 6.12
N LEU A 57 30.41 -3.12 6.92
CA LEU A 57 29.14 -2.48 6.65
C LEU A 57 29.29 -1.55 5.44
N ILE A 58 28.68 -1.93 4.31
CA ILE A 58 28.80 -1.17 3.06
C ILE A 58 27.78 -0.02 3.02
N THR A 59 26.53 -0.32 3.34
CA THR A 59 25.40 0.62 3.35
C THR A 59 24.28 0.10 4.24
N ILE A 60 23.46 1.00 4.79
CA ILE A 60 22.23 0.67 5.54
C ILE A 60 21.04 0.41 4.61
N ALA A 61 20.96 1.14 3.49
CA ALA A 61 19.92 1.00 2.50
C ALA A 61 20.47 0.25 1.28
N GLY A 62 20.28 -1.07 1.27
CA GLY A 62 20.79 -1.98 0.23
C GLY A 62 19.88 -2.17 -0.98
N ASN A 63 18.79 -1.41 -1.08
CA ASN A 63 17.68 -1.55 -2.04
C ASN A 63 16.82 -2.81 -1.88
N VAL A 64 17.18 -3.76 -1.01
CA VAL A 64 16.36 -4.95 -0.70
C VAL A 64 15.15 -4.60 0.18
N ASP A 65 15.28 -3.56 1.01
CA ASP A 65 14.17 -2.86 1.67
C ASP A 65 13.12 -2.38 0.65
N SER A 66 13.65 -1.92 -0.50
CA SER A 66 13.00 -1.17 -1.57
C SER A 66 12.19 0.03 -1.08
N ASP A 67 12.90 1.06 -0.60
CA ASP A 67 12.32 2.36 -0.26
C ASP A 67 12.07 3.27 -1.47
N LYS A 68 10.80 3.57 -1.76
CA LYS A 68 10.35 4.48 -2.84
C LYS A 68 10.74 3.99 -4.24
N LYS A 69 10.83 2.67 -4.39
CA LYS A 69 11.14 1.97 -5.65
C LYS A 69 10.14 0.83 -5.86
N PRO A 70 9.63 0.62 -7.09
CA PRO A 70 8.77 -0.51 -7.37
C PRO A 70 9.56 -1.80 -7.16
N SER A 71 8.98 -2.76 -6.44
CA SER A 71 9.69 -3.98 -6.05
C SER A 71 8.75 -5.17 -6.01
N ARG A 72 9.12 -6.22 -6.75
CA ARG A 72 8.42 -7.51 -6.71
C ARG A 72 8.48 -8.13 -5.31
N ARG A 73 9.60 -7.96 -4.60
CA ARG A 73 9.74 -8.44 -3.22
C ARG A 73 8.74 -7.75 -2.29
N THR A 74 8.60 -6.43 -2.40
CA THR A 74 7.62 -5.67 -1.61
C THR A 74 6.18 -6.07 -1.95
N HIS A 75 5.89 -6.28 -3.23
CA HIS A 75 4.58 -6.77 -3.68
C HIS A 75 4.22 -8.15 -3.07
N ASP A 76 5.19 -9.08 -3.11
CA ASP A 76 4.96 -10.47 -2.71
C ASP A 76 5.05 -10.68 -1.18
N ARG A 77 5.94 -9.96 -0.48
CA ARG A 77 6.22 -10.15 0.95
C ARG A 77 5.67 -9.04 1.86
N GLY A 78 5.22 -7.93 1.28
CA GLY A 78 4.71 -6.77 2.01
C GLY A 78 5.79 -5.89 2.63
N ARG A 79 5.39 -4.69 3.08
CA ARG A 79 6.21 -3.74 3.85
C ARG A 79 5.33 -2.71 4.55
N GLY A 80 5.57 -2.46 5.84
CA GLY A 80 4.66 -1.62 6.64
C GLY A 80 3.36 -2.36 6.91
N TYR A 81 2.22 -1.77 6.59
CA TYR A 81 0.91 -2.39 6.77
C TYR A 81 0.41 -3.05 5.48
N GLU A 82 0.05 -4.32 5.56
CA GLU A 82 -0.72 -5.00 4.51
C GLU A 82 -2.21 -4.95 4.85
N VAL A 83 -3.05 -4.63 3.86
CA VAL A 83 -4.51 -4.55 4.01
C VAL A 83 -5.20 -5.27 2.86
N THR A 84 -6.23 -6.06 3.17
CA THR A 84 -7.15 -6.59 2.16
C THR A 84 -8.57 -6.10 2.47
N ALA A 85 -9.11 -5.27 1.59
CA ALA A 85 -10.49 -4.80 1.67
C ALA A 85 -11.35 -5.56 0.67
N LYS A 86 -12.52 -6.06 1.08
CA LYS A 86 -13.42 -6.86 0.23
C LYS A 86 -14.88 -6.53 0.46
N THR A 87 -15.69 -6.71 -0.58
CA THR A 87 -17.14 -6.54 -0.51
C THR A 87 -17.85 -7.45 -1.53
N LEU A 88 -19.11 -7.75 -1.27
CA LEU A 88 -20.04 -8.33 -2.24
C LEU A 88 -21.07 -7.26 -2.59
N ILE A 89 -21.14 -6.87 -3.85
CA ILE A 89 -22.05 -5.84 -4.34
C ILE A 89 -23.28 -6.52 -4.95
N PRO A 90 -24.49 -6.29 -4.41
CA PRO A 90 -25.70 -6.86 -4.99
C PRO A 90 -25.95 -6.34 -6.41
N GLY A 91 -26.44 -7.19 -7.32
CA GLY A 91 -26.79 -6.82 -8.69
C GLY A 91 -27.79 -5.65 -8.79
N THR A 92 -28.66 -5.51 -7.79
CA THR A 92 -29.59 -4.38 -7.67
C THR A 92 -28.87 -3.06 -7.43
N VAL A 93 -27.78 -3.06 -6.64
CA VAL A 93 -26.93 -1.88 -6.42
C VAL A 93 -26.11 -1.57 -7.67
N ILE A 94 -25.57 -2.59 -8.33
CA ILE A 94 -24.79 -2.43 -9.57
C ILE A 94 -25.66 -1.75 -10.65
N SER A 95 -26.86 -2.27 -10.89
CA SER A 95 -27.79 -1.70 -11.87
C SER A 95 -28.32 -0.31 -11.48
N SER A 96 -28.76 -0.15 -10.22
CA SER A 96 -29.41 1.10 -9.79
C SER A 96 -28.44 2.24 -9.49
N MET A 97 -27.21 1.98 -9.03
CA MET A 97 -26.25 3.01 -8.61
C MET A 97 -25.07 3.12 -9.58
N LEU A 98 -24.46 1.98 -9.94
CA LEU A 98 -23.29 1.94 -10.84
C LEU A 98 -23.68 2.00 -12.33
N LYS A 99 -24.99 1.86 -12.62
CA LYS A 99 -25.58 1.99 -13.96
C LYS A 99 -24.97 1.05 -14.99
N THR A 100 -24.58 -0.16 -14.55
CA THR A 100 -23.95 -1.19 -15.38
C THR A 100 -24.46 -2.58 -14.95
N THR A 101 -23.85 -3.68 -15.43
CA THR A 101 -24.14 -5.05 -15.00
C THR A 101 -22.92 -5.70 -14.36
N ALA A 102 -23.12 -6.70 -13.50
CA ALA A 102 -22.02 -7.45 -12.89
C ALA A 102 -21.17 -8.15 -13.97
N THR A 103 -21.81 -8.70 -15.01
CA THR A 103 -21.16 -9.35 -16.15
C THR A 103 -20.25 -8.39 -16.91
N ASP A 104 -20.71 -7.17 -17.21
CA ASP A 104 -19.88 -6.19 -17.93
C ASP A 104 -18.69 -5.74 -17.07
N MET A 105 -18.91 -5.53 -15.77
CA MET A 105 -17.83 -5.20 -14.84
C MET A 105 -16.78 -6.32 -14.75
N ALA A 106 -17.22 -7.58 -14.68
CA ALA A 106 -16.33 -8.73 -14.70
C ALA A 106 -15.54 -8.83 -16.01
N ALA A 107 -16.17 -8.57 -17.16
CA ALA A 107 -15.51 -8.58 -18.46
C ALA A 107 -14.43 -7.48 -18.59
N VAL A 108 -14.71 -6.27 -18.10
CA VAL A 108 -13.70 -5.19 -18.06
C VAL A 108 -12.56 -5.54 -17.12
N ALA A 109 -12.88 -6.10 -15.95
CA ALA A 109 -11.86 -6.53 -14.98
C ALA A 109 -10.95 -7.61 -15.57
N ASP A 110 -11.51 -8.60 -16.27
CA ASP A 110 -10.75 -9.65 -16.94
C ASP A 110 -9.79 -9.07 -18.01
N ALA A 111 -10.31 -8.24 -18.91
CA ALA A 111 -9.52 -7.65 -19.97
C ALA A 111 -8.42 -6.69 -19.44
N LYS A 112 -8.73 -5.89 -18.41
CA LYS A 112 -7.82 -4.85 -17.92
C LYS A 112 -6.87 -5.37 -16.85
N LEU A 113 -7.41 -5.96 -15.78
CA LEU A 113 -6.65 -6.32 -14.60
C LEU A 113 -5.84 -7.60 -14.82
N ARG A 114 -6.39 -8.59 -15.54
CA ARG A 114 -5.68 -9.84 -15.86
C ARG A 114 -4.83 -9.67 -17.11
N GLU A 115 -5.45 -9.63 -18.28
CA GLU A 115 -4.73 -9.64 -19.56
C GLU A 115 -3.87 -8.39 -19.75
N GLY A 116 -4.44 -7.20 -19.53
CA GLY A 116 -3.73 -5.94 -19.71
C GLY A 116 -2.51 -5.77 -18.78
N SER A 117 -2.66 -6.09 -17.50
CA SER A 117 -1.57 -6.01 -16.52
C SER A 117 -0.46 -7.03 -16.82
N GLU A 118 -0.83 -8.24 -17.26
CA GLU A 118 0.14 -9.28 -17.65
C GLU A 118 0.97 -8.85 -18.84
N ILE A 119 0.34 -8.36 -19.91
CA ILE A 119 1.03 -7.82 -21.10
C ILE A 119 1.97 -6.67 -20.71
N ALA A 120 1.56 -5.82 -19.78
CA ALA A 120 2.35 -4.67 -19.33
C ALA A 120 3.51 -5.05 -18.37
N GLY A 121 3.54 -6.28 -17.83
CA GLY A 121 4.46 -6.65 -16.76
C GLY A 121 4.26 -5.81 -15.49
N ALA A 122 3.02 -5.40 -15.21
CA ALA A 122 2.71 -4.52 -14.10
C ALA A 122 2.98 -5.20 -12.74
N LEU A 123 3.54 -4.44 -11.79
CA LEU A 123 3.65 -4.86 -10.38
C LEU A 123 2.44 -4.31 -9.63
N GLY A 124 1.35 -5.09 -9.62
CA GLY A 124 0.05 -4.73 -9.07
C GLY A 124 -1.02 -4.59 -10.17
N ALA A 125 -2.03 -5.45 -10.11
CA ALA A 125 -3.17 -5.44 -11.03
C ALA A 125 -4.35 -4.63 -10.45
N ASN A 126 -4.31 -3.30 -10.58
CA ASN A 126 -5.37 -2.40 -10.11
C ASN A 126 -5.83 -1.40 -11.17
N LEU A 127 -6.91 -0.65 -10.90
CA LEU A 127 -7.42 0.38 -11.80
C LEU A 127 -6.75 1.73 -11.59
N HIS A 128 -6.78 2.26 -10.36
CA HIS A 128 -6.21 3.56 -9.99
C HIS A 128 -5.87 3.69 -8.49
N ALA A 129 -5.42 2.61 -7.84
CA ALA A 129 -5.09 2.64 -6.41
C ALA A 129 -4.13 3.78 -6.05
N ALA A 130 -3.15 4.05 -6.92
CA ALA A 130 -2.20 5.16 -6.77
C ALA A 130 -2.87 6.53 -6.57
N ASN A 131 -3.97 6.82 -7.27
CA ASN A 131 -4.65 8.12 -7.17
C ASN A 131 -5.25 8.32 -5.76
N VAL A 132 -5.93 7.28 -5.25
CA VAL A 132 -6.57 7.33 -3.93
C VAL A 132 -5.51 7.43 -2.84
N ILE A 133 -4.43 6.64 -2.95
CA ILE A 133 -3.34 6.63 -1.99
C ILE A 133 -2.63 7.97 -1.98
N ALA A 134 -2.28 8.54 -3.15
CA ALA A 134 -1.65 9.85 -3.24
C ALA A 134 -2.50 10.94 -2.59
N ALA A 135 -3.81 10.96 -2.88
CA ALA A 135 -4.73 11.94 -2.29
C ALA A 135 -4.76 11.84 -0.76
N LEU A 136 -4.88 10.62 -0.22
CA LEU A 136 -4.92 10.40 1.23
C LEU A 136 -3.58 10.68 1.90
N TYR A 137 -2.46 10.33 1.26
CA TYR A 137 -1.11 10.57 1.79
C TYR A 137 -0.83 12.06 1.90
N LEU A 138 -1.14 12.82 0.84
CA LEU A 138 -1.01 14.27 0.84
C LEU A 138 -1.92 14.92 1.89
N ALA A 139 -3.18 14.48 1.97
CA ALA A 139 -4.14 15.04 2.91
C ALA A 139 -3.77 14.75 4.38
N THR A 140 -3.19 13.59 4.68
CA THR A 140 -2.92 13.15 6.06
C THR A 140 -1.46 13.27 6.48
N GLY A 141 -0.61 13.86 5.64
CA GLY A 141 0.78 14.16 5.97
C GLY A 141 1.71 12.94 5.96
N GLN A 142 1.37 11.93 5.18
CA GLN A 142 2.26 10.80 4.89
C GLN A 142 3.33 11.22 3.88
N ASP A 143 4.37 10.40 3.70
CA ASP A 143 5.38 10.65 2.66
C ASP A 143 4.81 10.27 1.29
N ALA A 144 4.58 11.27 0.44
CA ALA A 144 3.99 11.08 -0.89
C ALA A 144 4.84 10.21 -1.82
N ALA A 145 6.15 10.07 -1.58
CA ALA A 145 6.98 9.16 -2.37
C ALA A 145 6.61 7.68 -2.13
N HIS A 146 5.97 7.36 -0.99
CA HIS A 146 5.47 6.02 -0.72
C HIS A 146 4.19 5.64 -1.47
N VAL A 147 3.70 6.51 -2.36
CA VAL A 147 2.74 6.10 -3.38
C VAL A 147 3.32 4.99 -4.27
N VAL A 148 4.64 4.95 -4.46
CA VAL A 148 5.30 3.88 -5.23
C VAL A 148 4.96 2.50 -4.65
N GLU A 149 5.20 2.28 -3.35
CA GLU A 149 4.86 1.00 -2.71
C GLU A 149 3.36 0.81 -2.51
N GLY A 150 2.65 1.88 -2.12
CA GLY A 150 1.19 1.80 -1.91
C GLY A 150 0.43 1.41 -3.18
N SER A 151 0.93 1.80 -4.36
CA SER A 151 0.30 1.53 -5.64
C SER A 151 0.45 0.09 -6.15
N LEU A 152 1.24 -0.75 -5.47
CA LEU A 152 1.46 -2.17 -5.82
C LEU A 152 0.23 -3.06 -5.53
N ALA A 153 -0.98 -2.48 -5.54
CA ALA A 153 -2.20 -3.16 -5.14
C ALA A 153 -2.71 -4.12 -6.22
N ASP A 154 -3.39 -5.17 -5.79
CA ASP A 154 -4.09 -6.12 -6.66
C ASP A 154 -5.59 -6.07 -6.38
N THR A 155 -6.38 -5.81 -7.41
CA THR A 155 -7.84 -5.88 -7.38
C THR A 155 -8.31 -7.13 -8.09
N THR A 156 -9.16 -7.90 -7.42
CA THR A 156 -9.79 -9.11 -7.92
C THR A 156 -11.29 -8.89 -8.00
N VAL A 157 -11.89 -9.39 -9.07
CA VAL A 157 -13.32 -9.25 -9.36
C VAL A 157 -13.84 -10.61 -9.75
N GLU A 158 -14.86 -11.09 -9.04
CA GLU A 158 -15.48 -12.39 -9.25
C GLU A 158 -16.99 -12.22 -9.41
N LEU A 159 -17.52 -12.69 -10.54
CA LEU A 159 -18.95 -12.74 -10.80
C LEU A 159 -19.59 -13.83 -9.94
N ARG A 160 -20.67 -13.49 -9.22
CA ARG A 160 -21.42 -14.43 -8.37
C ARG A 160 -22.91 -14.35 -8.68
N GLY A 161 -23.32 -15.02 -9.76
CA GLY A 161 -24.67 -14.83 -10.30
C GLY A 161 -24.82 -13.41 -10.84
N ASP A 162 -25.78 -12.66 -10.32
CA ASP A 162 -25.98 -11.24 -10.64
C ASP A 162 -25.20 -10.29 -9.73
N ASP A 163 -24.52 -10.82 -8.70
CA ASP A 163 -23.72 -10.04 -7.76
C ASP A 163 -22.24 -10.03 -8.18
N LEU A 164 -21.48 -9.09 -7.61
CA LEU A 164 -20.06 -8.95 -7.89
C LEU A 164 -19.25 -8.92 -6.59
N ALA A 165 -18.39 -9.92 -6.38
CA ALA A 165 -17.42 -9.90 -5.30
C ALA A 165 -16.17 -9.14 -5.77
N VAL A 166 -15.76 -8.14 -5.01
CA VAL A 166 -14.57 -7.33 -5.31
C VAL A 166 -13.67 -7.29 -4.09
N SER A 167 -12.37 -7.52 -4.29
CA SER A 167 -11.37 -7.45 -3.24
C SER A 167 -10.11 -6.75 -3.74
N THR A 168 -9.57 -5.83 -2.96
CA THR A 168 -8.30 -5.16 -3.23
C THR A 168 -7.31 -5.43 -2.10
N ARG A 169 -6.16 -6.02 -2.45
CA ARG A 169 -5.02 -6.23 -1.56
C ARG A 169 -4.01 -5.11 -1.78
N LEU A 170 -3.59 -4.45 -0.69
CA LEU A 170 -2.51 -3.48 -0.65
C LEU A 170 -1.36 -4.09 0.17
N PRO A 171 -0.28 -4.57 -0.47
CA PRO A 171 0.80 -5.26 0.23
C PRO A 171 1.65 -4.32 1.10
N ALA A 172 1.68 -3.03 0.78
CA ALA A 172 2.62 -2.12 1.40
C ALA A 172 2.08 -0.69 1.60
N LEU A 173 1.52 -0.44 2.76
CA LEU A 173 1.16 0.90 3.23
C LEU A 173 2.18 1.40 4.26
N LEU A 174 3.05 2.29 3.82
CA LEU A 174 4.03 2.97 4.67
C LEU A 174 3.42 4.23 5.26
N ILE A 175 2.83 4.07 6.43
CA ILE A 175 2.03 5.09 7.10
C ILE A 175 2.42 5.24 8.56
N GLY A 176 2.16 6.42 9.11
CA GLY A 176 2.27 6.72 10.53
C GLY A 176 1.20 7.73 10.95
N VAL A 177 0.91 7.74 12.25
CA VAL A 177 0.05 8.76 12.86
C VAL A 177 0.84 9.80 13.66
N ARG A 178 2.14 9.55 13.88
CA ARG A 178 3.10 10.49 14.47
C ARG A 178 4.34 10.69 13.60
N GLY A 179 4.88 11.90 13.65
CA GLY A 179 6.14 12.28 13.00
C GLY A 179 5.97 12.71 11.54
N GLY A 180 7.03 13.27 10.96
CA GLY A 180 7.01 13.74 9.57
C GLY A 180 5.93 14.80 9.32
N GLY A 181 5.19 14.65 8.22
CA GLY A 181 4.15 15.58 7.80
C GLY A 181 2.88 15.54 8.66
N THR A 182 2.67 14.52 9.49
CA THR A 182 1.44 14.38 10.31
C THR A 182 1.33 15.40 11.43
N ALA A 183 2.43 16.07 11.77
CA ALA A 183 2.48 17.15 12.75
C ALA A 183 2.07 18.52 12.18
N LEU A 184 1.97 18.66 10.84
CA LEU A 184 1.53 19.90 10.22
C LEU A 184 0.04 20.15 10.51
N PRO A 185 -0.40 21.38 10.83
CA PRO A 185 -1.74 21.62 11.35
C PRO A 185 -2.88 21.12 10.45
N ALA A 186 -2.81 21.36 9.14
CA ALA A 186 -3.86 20.95 8.20
C ALA A 186 -3.91 19.43 8.04
N GLN A 187 -2.75 18.80 7.86
CA GLN A 187 -2.61 17.35 7.72
C GLN A 187 -3.07 16.62 8.98
N ASN A 188 -2.73 17.17 10.15
CA ASN A 188 -3.16 16.63 11.43
C ASN A 188 -4.70 16.65 11.55
N GLN A 189 -5.36 17.75 11.17
CA GLN A 189 -6.82 17.82 11.19
C GLN A 189 -7.46 16.75 10.30
N CYS A 190 -6.98 16.58 9.07
CA CYS A 190 -7.46 15.54 8.16
C CYS A 190 -7.22 14.13 8.73
N LEU A 191 -6.05 13.88 9.32
CA LEU A 191 -5.73 12.62 9.97
C LEU A 191 -6.67 12.34 11.16
N GLN A 192 -6.93 13.35 12.00
CA GLN A 192 -7.86 13.22 13.12
C GLN A 192 -9.31 12.97 12.68
N MET A 193 -9.72 13.46 11.50
CA MET A 193 -11.03 13.13 10.95
C MET A 193 -11.18 11.63 10.65
N LEU A 194 -10.13 10.99 10.12
CA LEU A 194 -10.13 9.54 9.84
C LEU A 194 -10.02 8.70 11.13
N LEU A 195 -9.29 9.20 12.13
CA LEU A 195 -9.09 8.54 13.42
C LEU A 195 -10.18 8.87 14.45
N LYS A 196 -11.18 9.68 14.10
CA LYS A 196 -12.18 10.20 15.04
C LYS A 196 -12.97 9.10 15.74
N ASN A 197 -13.29 8.02 15.01
CA ASN A 197 -14.04 6.91 15.57
C ASN A 197 -13.12 6.12 16.51
N ARG A 198 -13.52 6.00 17.78
CA ARG A 198 -12.81 5.14 18.72
C ARG A 198 -13.04 3.69 18.33
N THR A 199 -11.94 2.98 18.08
CA THR A 199 -11.93 1.54 17.83
C THR A 199 -10.97 0.88 18.82
N SER A 200 -10.98 -0.45 18.89
CA SER A 200 -9.95 -1.21 19.62
C SER A 200 -8.68 -1.42 18.79
N LEU A 201 -8.62 -0.89 17.57
CA LEU A 201 -7.47 -1.05 16.69
C LEU A 201 -6.36 -0.09 17.08
N HIS A 202 -5.12 -0.53 16.85
CA HIS A 202 -3.99 0.38 16.85
C HIS A 202 -4.23 1.52 15.85
N PRO A 203 -3.94 2.80 16.15
CA PRO A 203 -4.28 3.92 15.28
C PRO A 203 -3.76 3.80 13.84
N CYS A 204 -2.53 3.30 13.66
CA CYS A 204 -1.99 3.05 12.31
C CYS A 204 -2.77 1.95 11.57
N ARG A 205 -3.28 0.91 12.26
CA ARG A 205 -4.13 -0.12 11.65
C ARG A 205 -5.48 0.46 11.23
N GLN A 206 -6.08 1.32 12.06
CA GLN A 206 -7.31 2.02 11.69
C GLN A 206 -7.13 2.91 10.47
N LEU A 207 -6.00 3.62 10.38
CA LEU A 207 -5.65 4.41 9.19
C LEU A 207 -5.47 3.50 7.96
N ALA A 208 -4.77 2.39 8.10
CA ALA A 208 -4.56 1.40 7.03
C ALA A 208 -5.90 0.86 6.49
N GLU A 209 -6.81 0.46 7.38
CA GLU A 209 -8.16 0.00 7.01
C GLU A 209 -8.96 1.08 6.27
N SER A 210 -8.88 2.33 6.75
CA SER A 210 -9.56 3.46 6.11
C SER A 210 -9.04 3.70 4.68
N ILE A 211 -7.71 3.62 4.49
CA ILE A 211 -7.09 3.73 3.16
C ILE A 211 -7.52 2.56 2.28
N GLY A 212 -7.47 1.32 2.77
CA GLY A 212 -7.87 0.13 2.00
C GLY A 212 -9.34 0.18 1.57
N ALA A 213 -10.24 0.62 2.47
CA ALA A 213 -11.65 0.81 2.14
C ALA A 213 -11.87 1.91 1.08
N ALA A 214 -11.15 3.02 1.19
CA ALA A 214 -11.22 4.10 0.21
C ALA A 214 -10.70 3.66 -1.16
N VAL A 215 -9.61 2.88 -1.20
CA VAL A 215 -9.07 2.31 -2.44
C VAL A 215 -10.08 1.37 -3.07
N LEU A 216 -10.64 0.41 -2.32
CA LEU A 216 -11.67 -0.50 -2.83
C LEU A 216 -12.87 0.27 -3.42
N ALA A 217 -13.36 1.30 -2.73
CA ALA A 217 -14.45 2.13 -3.22
C ALA A 217 -14.08 2.86 -4.54
N GLY A 218 -12.85 3.38 -4.61
CA GLY A 218 -12.30 3.98 -5.83
C GLY A 218 -12.23 2.99 -6.99
N GLU A 219 -11.73 1.79 -6.75
CA GLU A 219 -11.59 0.72 -7.75
C GLU A 219 -12.95 0.32 -8.32
N ILE A 220 -13.95 0.08 -7.46
CA ILE A 220 -15.32 -0.25 -7.86
C ILE A 220 -15.92 0.86 -8.73
N SER A 221 -15.76 2.12 -8.30
CA SER A 221 -16.28 3.29 -9.01
C SER A 221 -15.68 3.44 -10.41
N LEU A 222 -14.35 3.33 -10.52
CA LEU A 222 -13.66 3.42 -11.80
C LEU A 222 -13.98 2.24 -12.72
N LEU A 223 -14.12 1.04 -12.17
CA LEU A 223 -14.49 -0.15 -12.93
C LEU A 223 -15.86 0.04 -13.59
N ALA A 224 -16.85 0.51 -12.82
CA ALA A 224 -18.18 0.83 -13.34
C ALA A 224 -18.18 2.00 -14.34
N ALA A 225 -17.31 3.00 -14.17
CA ALA A 225 -17.21 4.09 -15.14
C ALA A 225 -16.67 3.64 -16.50
N GLN A 226 -15.76 2.66 -16.50
CA GLN A 226 -15.16 2.07 -17.70
C GLN A 226 -16.12 1.18 -18.48
N THR A 227 -16.98 0.41 -17.79
CA THR A 227 -18.01 -0.40 -18.47
C THR A 227 -18.99 0.47 -19.27
N ASN A 228 -19.35 1.64 -18.74
CA ASN A 228 -20.29 2.55 -19.39
C ASN A 228 -19.65 3.42 -20.48
N GLN A 229 -18.34 3.26 -20.79
CA GLN A 229 -17.55 4.15 -21.65
C GLN A 229 -17.61 5.64 -21.26
N THR A 230 -18.03 5.93 -20.03
CA THR A 230 -18.21 7.30 -19.52
C THR A 230 -16.93 7.94 -19.03
N LEU A 231 -15.81 7.19 -18.98
CA LEU A 231 -14.56 7.70 -18.44
C LEU A 231 -14.09 8.97 -19.17
N ALA A 232 -14.11 8.97 -20.51
CA ALA A 232 -13.71 10.13 -21.31
C ALA A 232 -14.64 11.35 -21.09
N SER A 233 -15.94 11.12 -20.92
CA SER A 233 -16.92 12.20 -20.69
C SER A 233 -16.84 12.77 -19.27
N ALA A 234 -16.56 11.93 -18.25
CA ALA A 234 -16.34 12.35 -16.87
C ALA A 234 -15.08 13.22 -16.73
N HIS A 235 -13.96 12.82 -17.34
CA HIS A 235 -12.74 13.64 -17.40
C HIS A 235 -13.01 15.01 -18.05
N LYS A 236 -13.76 15.04 -19.18
CA LYS A 236 -14.10 16.29 -19.87
C LYS A 236 -14.98 17.22 -19.04
N LYS A 237 -15.76 16.72 -18.08
CA LYS A 237 -16.72 17.50 -17.27
C LYS A 237 -16.14 17.98 -15.95
N HIS A 238 -15.30 17.18 -15.30
CA HIS A 238 -14.87 17.42 -13.91
C HIS A 238 -13.36 17.64 -13.72
N ALA A 239 -12.53 17.35 -14.72
CA ALA A 239 -11.08 17.56 -14.66
C ALA A 239 -10.62 18.72 -15.56
N ARG A 240 -11.42 19.80 -15.65
CA ARG A 240 -11.08 21.04 -16.35
C ARG A 240 -10.47 22.06 -15.40
#